data_AF-A0A9W9E374-F1
#
_entry.id   AF-A0A9W9E374-F1
#
_cell.length_a   1.000
_cell.length_b   1.000
_cell.length_c   1.000
_cell.angle_alpha   90.00
_cell.angle_beta   90.00
_cell.angle_gamma   90.00
#
_symmetry.space_group_name_H-M   'P 1'
#
loop_
_entity.id
_entity.type
_entity.pdbx_description
1 polymer ?
#
loop_
_entity_poly.entity_id
_entity_poly.type
_entity_poly.pdbx_seq_one_letter_code
_entity_poly.pdbx_strand_id
1 'polypeptide(L)'
;MVKLATSSLAILAAVMSTVTARNCTPSLSYCGAELLDIGNYASEILAALRLAGEPTDALHRKNSLFYCTGGSGGEVLFEAYCGFGCVWGPSGGDSYCRAFE
;
A
#
# COMPACT_ATOMS: atom_id res chain seq x y z
N MET A 1 -65.37 -0.77 12.51
CA MET A 1 -64.15 -0.20 13.12
C MET A 1 -62.95 -0.96 12.55
N VAL A 2 -62.20 -0.38 11.61
CA VAL A 2 -61.03 -1.04 11.00
C VAL A 2 -59.77 -0.39 11.59
N LYS A 3 -59.01 -1.17 12.36
CA LYS A 3 -57.78 -0.75 13.01
C LYS A 3 -56.63 -1.02 12.04
N LEU A 4 -56.22 -0.01 11.26
CA LEU A 4 -55.03 -0.10 10.44
C LEU A 4 -53.80 0.06 11.34
N ALA A 5 -53.13 -1.05 11.63
CA ALA A 5 -51.83 -1.06 12.28
C ALA A 5 -50.76 -0.69 11.23
N THR A 6 -50.37 0.58 11.20
CA THR A 6 -49.26 1.07 10.37
C THR A 6 -47.93 0.66 11.02
N SER A 7 -47.28 -0.36 10.46
CA SER A 7 -45.95 -0.79 10.88
C SER A 7 -44.90 0.08 10.20
N SER A 8 -44.18 0.88 10.98
CA SER A 8 -43.10 1.75 10.51
C SER A 8 -41.86 0.93 10.14
N LEU A 9 -41.54 0.82 8.85
CA LEU A 9 -40.26 0.28 8.38
C LEU A 9 -39.17 1.34 8.60
N ALA A 10 -38.33 1.15 9.61
CA ALA A 10 -37.13 1.97 9.81
C ALA A 10 -36.01 1.44 8.90
N ILE A 11 -35.64 2.21 7.87
CA ILE A 11 -34.52 1.89 6.97
C ILE A 11 -33.22 2.31 7.68
N LEU A 12 -32.43 1.34 8.12
CA LEU A 12 -31.11 1.56 8.72
C LEU A 12 -30.10 1.81 7.59
N ALA A 13 -29.77 3.07 7.32
CA ALA A 13 -28.70 3.42 6.37
C ALA A 13 -27.34 3.09 7.00
N ALA A 14 -26.71 1.99 6.56
CA ALA A 14 -25.35 1.66 6.94
C ALA A 14 -24.38 2.63 6.25
N VAL A 15 -23.75 3.51 7.02
CA VAL A 15 -22.63 4.34 6.54
C VAL A 15 -21.39 3.45 6.42
N MET A 16 -21.10 2.97 5.21
CA MET A 16 -19.84 2.30 4.92
C MET A 16 -18.74 3.36 4.78
N SER A 17 -17.89 3.48 5.80
CA SER A 17 -16.68 4.31 5.72
C SER A 17 -15.75 3.73 4.65
N THR A 18 -15.63 4.40 3.51
CA THR A 18 -14.63 4.05 2.49
C THR A 18 -13.29 4.62 2.91
N VAL A 19 -12.42 3.77 3.47
CA VAL A 19 -11.01 4.11 3.64
C VAL A 19 -10.38 4.13 2.24
N THR A 20 -10.15 5.33 1.72
CA THR A 20 -9.35 5.49 0.51
C THR A 20 -7.88 5.31 0.88
N ALA A 21 -7.27 4.22 0.43
CA ALA A 21 -5.83 4.01 0.58
C ALA A 21 -5.09 5.13 -0.19
N ARG A 22 -4.03 5.67 0.38
CA ARG A 22 -3.20 6.65 -0.34
C ARG A 22 -2.38 5.91 -1.38
N ASN A 23 -2.36 6.44 -2.60
CA ASN A 23 -1.42 5.97 -3.62
C ASN A 23 -0.03 6.58 -3.40
N CYS A 24 1.01 5.83 -3.73
CA CYS A 24 2.38 6.30 -3.80
C CYS A 24 2.47 7.42 -4.83
N THR A 25 3.42 8.35 -4.62
CA THR A 25 3.62 9.45 -5.55
C THR A 25 4.38 8.92 -6.77
N PRO A 26 3.87 9.10 -8.00
CA PRO A 26 4.55 8.62 -9.19
C PRO A 26 5.97 9.21 -9.30
N SER A 27 6.91 8.39 -9.75
CA SER A 27 8.33 8.72 -9.89
C SER A 27 9.12 8.88 -8.59
N LEU A 28 8.57 8.46 -7.45
CA LEU A 28 9.31 8.31 -6.21
C LEU A 28 9.55 6.85 -5.86
N SER A 29 10.63 6.61 -5.14
CA SER A 29 11.03 5.31 -4.61
C SER A 29 10.60 5.19 -3.16
N TYR A 30 10.08 4.03 -2.78
CA TYR A 30 9.54 3.77 -1.46
C TYR A 30 10.12 2.50 -0.88
N CYS A 31 10.40 2.50 0.41
CA CYS A 31 10.64 1.25 1.12
C CYS A 31 9.34 0.44 1.14
N GLY A 32 9.42 -0.88 1.00
CA GLY A 32 8.23 -1.72 1.10
C GLY A 32 7.49 -1.55 2.42
N ALA A 33 8.21 -1.30 3.53
CA ALA A 33 7.59 -0.94 4.81
C ALA A 33 6.82 0.39 4.77
N GLU A 34 7.28 1.39 4.02
CA GLU A 34 6.62 2.68 3.86
C GLU A 34 5.34 2.53 3.03
N LEU A 35 5.41 1.77 1.93
CA LEU A 35 4.24 1.45 1.10
C LEU A 35 3.13 0.77 1.91
N LEU A 36 3.50 -0.17 2.78
CA LEU A 36 2.56 -0.86 3.68
C LEU A 36 1.98 0.05 4.77
N ASP A 37 2.64 1.16 5.09
CA ASP A 37 2.17 2.15 6.06
C ASP A 37 1.15 3.12 5.43
N ILE A 38 1.41 3.56 4.19
CA ILE A 38 0.56 4.54 3.50
C ILE A 38 -0.68 3.94 2.85
N GLY A 39 -0.69 2.64 2.55
CA GLY A 39 -1.80 2.03 1.82
C GLY A 39 -1.78 0.50 1.71
N ASN A 40 -2.67 -0.03 0.88
CA ASN A 40 -2.84 -1.46 0.68
C ASN A 40 -1.90 -2.02 -0.42
N TYR A 41 -0.59 -1.94 -0.20
CA TYR A 41 0.44 -2.32 -1.19
C TYR A 41 0.88 -3.79 -1.12
N ALA A 42 0.27 -4.60 -0.26
CA ALA A 42 0.74 -5.96 0.01
C ALA A 42 0.74 -6.84 -1.26
N SER A 43 -0.29 -6.70 -2.12
CA SER A 43 -0.40 -7.41 -3.40
C SER A 43 0.64 -6.96 -4.41
N GLU A 44 0.83 -5.66 -4.53
CA GLU A 44 1.69 -4.97 -5.49
C GLU A 44 3.16 -5.29 -5.19
N ILE A 45 3.55 -5.22 -3.91
CA ILE A 45 4.88 -5.64 -3.44
C ILE A 45 5.13 -7.11 -3.76
N LEU A 46 4.16 -7.98 -3.47
CA LEU A 46 4.28 -9.42 -3.75
C LEU A 46 4.40 -9.70 -5.26
N ALA A 47 3.65 -8.97 -6.09
CA ALA A 47 3.74 -9.09 -7.54
C ALA A 47 5.10 -8.60 -8.05
N ALA A 48 5.56 -7.43 -7.60
CA ALA A 48 6.85 -6.86 -7.97
C ALA A 48 8.03 -7.79 -7.62
N LEU A 49 8.05 -8.34 -6.41
CA LEU A 49 9.09 -9.32 -6.00
C LEU A 49 9.06 -10.57 -6.87
N ARG A 50 7.88 -11.14 -7.14
CA ARG A 50 7.77 -12.33 -8.00
C ARG A 50 8.22 -12.07 -9.43
N LEU A 51 7.88 -10.90 -9.98
CA LEU A 51 8.31 -10.49 -11.32
C LEU A 51 9.82 -10.31 -11.40
N ALA A 52 10.45 -9.82 -10.32
CA ALA A 52 11.90 -9.71 -10.20
C ALA A 52 12.62 -11.03 -9.88
N GLY A 53 11.87 -12.10 -9.58
CA GLY A 53 12.46 -13.39 -9.15
C GLY A 53 12.99 -13.39 -7.72
N GLU A 54 12.57 -12.43 -6.89
CA GLU A 54 13.01 -12.27 -5.51
C GLU A 54 12.16 -13.09 -4.52
N PRO A 55 12.71 -13.47 -3.36
CA PRO A 55 11.92 -14.04 -2.28
C PRO A 55 10.80 -13.11 -1.83
N THR A 56 9.66 -13.70 -1.43
CA THR A 56 8.47 -12.95 -1.01
C THR A 56 8.26 -12.96 0.51
N ASP A 57 9.29 -13.29 1.29
CA ASP A 57 9.20 -13.32 2.74
C ASP A 57 9.08 -11.91 3.34
N ALA A 58 8.82 -11.83 4.65
CA ALA A 58 8.58 -10.56 5.32
C ALA A 58 9.77 -9.59 5.25
N LEU A 59 11.00 -10.09 5.15
CA LEU A 59 12.20 -9.26 5.10
C LEU A 59 12.29 -8.58 3.72
N HIS A 60 12.18 -9.34 2.63
CA HIS A 60 12.19 -8.80 1.27
C HIS A 60 11.03 -7.84 1.04
N ARG A 61 9.83 -8.15 1.55
CA ARG A 61 8.67 -7.25 1.43
C ARG A 61 8.86 -5.91 2.14
N LYS A 62 9.58 -5.87 3.26
CA LYS A 62 9.73 -4.65 4.07
C LYS A 62 10.98 -3.85 3.72
N ASN A 63 12.08 -4.54 3.42
CA ASN A 63 13.41 -3.96 3.23
C ASN A 63 13.81 -3.81 1.76
N SER A 64 12.94 -4.09 0.80
CA SER A 64 13.21 -3.75 -0.60
C SER A 64 12.76 -2.33 -0.90
N LEU A 65 13.47 -1.72 -1.86
CA LEU A 65 13.15 -0.45 -2.49
C LEU A 65 12.30 -0.71 -3.73
N PHE A 66 11.24 0.09 -3.88
CA PHE A 66 10.28 -0.03 -4.95
C PHE A 66 10.03 1.32 -5.63
N TYR A 67 10.12 1.37 -6.96
CA TYR A 67 9.81 2.55 -7.75
C TYR A 67 8.31 2.65 -8.02
N CYS A 68 7.69 3.77 -7.66
CA CYS A 68 6.28 4.03 -7.92
C CYS A 68 6.06 4.49 -9.36
N THR A 69 5.34 3.69 -10.14
CA THR A 69 4.92 4.05 -11.51
C THR A 69 3.59 4.79 -11.56
N GLY A 70 2.80 4.72 -10.47
CA GLY A 70 1.66 5.61 -10.28
C GLY A 70 0.40 5.28 -11.08
N GLY A 71 0.20 4.04 -11.53
CA GLY A 71 -1.04 3.64 -12.20
C GLY A 71 -2.27 3.68 -11.27
N SER A 72 -3.33 2.94 -11.65
CA SER A 72 -4.64 3.02 -10.99
C SER A 72 -4.65 2.63 -9.50
N GLY A 73 -3.69 1.80 -9.07
CA GLY A 73 -3.54 1.33 -7.69
C GLY A 73 -2.24 1.78 -7.02
N GLY A 74 -1.43 2.60 -7.70
CA GLY A 74 -0.07 2.88 -7.27
C GLY A 74 0.87 1.73 -7.58
N GLU A 75 0.91 1.30 -8.83
CA GLU A 75 1.72 0.18 -9.30
C GLU A 75 3.20 0.46 -9.03
N VAL A 76 3.90 -0.54 -8.50
CA VAL A 76 5.32 -0.43 -8.15
C VAL A 76 6.18 -1.45 -8.88
N LEU A 77 7.44 -1.08 -9.11
CA LEU A 77 8.47 -1.97 -9.63
C LEU A 77 9.52 -2.22 -8.55
N PHE A 78 10.06 -3.42 -8.49
CA PHE A 78 11.20 -3.72 -7.62
C PHE A 78 12.47 -3.05 -8.17
N GLU A 79 13.20 -2.35 -7.31
CA GLU A 79 14.50 -1.75 -7.67
C GLU A 79 15.66 -2.50 -7.04
N ALA A 80 15.60 -2.75 -5.72
CA ALA A 80 16.68 -3.39 -4.99
C ALA A 80 16.21 -3.98 -3.66
N TYR A 81 16.84 -5.06 -3.21
CA TYR A 81 16.74 -5.51 -1.82
C TYR A 81 17.80 -4.80 -0.97
N CYS A 82 17.39 -4.07 0.06
CA CYS A 82 18.31 -3.35 0.94
C CYS A 82 18.80 -4.25 2.09
N GLY A 83 19.91 -4.96 1.86
CA GLY A 83 20.48 -5.90 2.85
C GLY A 83 20.85 -5.28 4.21
N PHE A 84 21.17 -3.98 4.25
CA PHE A 84 21.49 -3.23 5.48
C PHE A 84 20.32 -2.37 6.01
N GLY A 85 19.13 -2.58 5.45
CA GLY A 85 17.92 -1.85 5.76
C GLY A 85 17.59 -0.78 4.72
N CYS A 86 16.29 -0.56 4.54
CA CYS A 86 15.73 0.50 3.73
C CYS A 86 15.36 1.69 4.62
N VAL A 87 15.74 2.90 4.22
CA VAL A 87 15.53 4.13 4.98
C VAL A 87 14.44 4.95 4.30
N TRP A 88 13.45 5.38 5.09
CA TRP A 88 12.35 6.18 4.60
C TRP A 88 12.82 7.56 4.15
N GLY A 89 12.37 7.97 2.98
CA GLY A 89 12.60 9.31 2.46
C GLY A 89 11.94 10.39 3.33
N PRO A 90 12.40 11.65 3.25
CA PRO A 90 11.65 12.77 3.79
C PRO A 90 10.30 12.89 3.07
N SER A 91 9.34 13.62 3.65
CA SER A 91 8.03 13.83 3.02
C SER A 91 8.17 14.38 1.59
N GLY A 92 7.71 13.59 0.60
CA GLY A 92 7.80 13.93 -0.83
C GLY A 92 9.18 13.66 -1.46
N GLY A 93 10.07 12.94 -0.79
CA GLY A 93 11.36 12.50 -1.33
C GLY A 93 11.50 10.98 -1.38
N ASP A 94 12.52 10.53 -2.09
CA ASP A 94 12.82 9.10 -2.27
C ASP A 94 13.30 8.44 -0.98
N SER A 95 12.78 7.24 -0.73
CA SER A 95 13.42 6.24 0.10
C SER A 95 14.69 5.70 -0.55
N TYR A 96 15.59 5.14 0.26
CA TYR A 96 16.87 4.64 -0.24
C TYR A 96 17.40 3.47 0.59
N CYS A 97 18.23 2.64 -0.04
CA CYS A 97 18.97 1.61 0.68
C CYS A 97 20.11 2.23 1.48
N ARG A 98 20.27 1.81 2.74
CA ARG A 98 21.43 2.22 3.55
C ARG A 98 22.72 1.69 2.90
N ALA A 99 23.68 2.58 2.70
CA ALA A 99 25.03 2.21 2.27
C ALA A 99 25.77 1.47 3.38
N PHE A 100 26.71 0.61 3.00
CA PHE A 100 27.66 0.03 3.94
C PHE A 100 28.65 1.13 4.35
N GLU A 101 28.80 1.39 5.65
CA GLU A 101 29.82 2.29 6.21
C GLU A 101 31.12 1.54 6.54
#